data_AF-A0A3D3SRL7-F1
#
_entry.id   AF-A0A3D3SRL7-F1
#
_cell.length_a   1.000
_cell.length_b   1.000
_cell.length_c   1.000
_cell.angle_alpha   90.00
_cell.angle_beta   90.00
_cell.angle_gamma   90.00
#
_symmetry.space_group_name_H-M   'P 1'
#
loop_
_entity.id
_entity.type
_entity.pdbx_description
1 polymer ?
#
loop_
_entity_poly.entity_id
_entity_poly.type
_entity_poly.pdbx_seq_one_letter_code
_entity_poly.pdbx_strand_id
1 'polypeptide(L)'
;LIGIYARLAATLQRLTGVQALGHAVRPAEPYLDSETFVKDLEVIRQALMAHRGERLCRARLEPLLHAAQTFGFHLASHDLRQNSDTHEACIHELLVHAKIQPNYRGLSELHRQKLLLELLQEPRPLRIPRVRYSEQLESELRIFEKAFEARQVFGPKVIRHCIVSHTEQVSDLLEVMVLQKEVGLMNGSLKKARLGLIPVPLFETMDDLDRSEQIMRDLYALPGIEALIQRSGSEQEVMLGYSDSNKDGGVFASSWYLYKASDRLARFFAGLPGIRLRLFHGRGGTV
;
A
#
# COMPACT_ATOMS: atom_id res chain seq x y z
N LEU A 1 27.33 21.87 6.24
CA LEU A 1 27.10 20.45 6.64
C LEU A 1 26.74 20.28 8.12
N ILE A 2 27.38 20.99 9.06
CA ILE A 2 27.13 20.80 10.50
C ILE A 2 25.65 21.04 10.89
N GLY A 3 24.98 22.04 10.28
CA GLY A 3 23.55 22.26 10.48
C GLY A 3 22.66 21.10 9.97
N ILE A 4 22.94 20.57 8.78
CA ILE A 4 22.23 19.39 8.23
C ILE A 4 22.43 18.19 9.16
N TYR A 5 23.65 17.97 9.66
CA TYR A 5 23.91 16.91 10.63
C TYR A 5 23.11 17.07 11.92
N ALA A 6 23.05 18.29 12.50
CA ALA A 6 22.25 18.56 13.69
C ALA A 6 20.75 18.27 13.47
N ARG A 7 20.21 18.62 12.30
CA ARG A 7 18.82 18.29 11.93
C ARG A 7 18.62 16.78 11.77
N LEU A 8 19.56 16.06 11.15
CA LEU A 8 19.49 14.60 11.04
C LEU A 8 19.58 13.92 12.41
N ALA A 9 20.43 14.41 13.32
CA ALA A 9 20.53 13.91 14.69
C ALA A 9 19.20 14.08 15.45
N ALA A 10 18.58 15.26 15.35
CA ALA A 10 17.25 15.49 15.91
C ALA A 10 16.17 14.62 15.24
N THR A 11 16.29 14.36 13.94
CA THR A 11 15.37 13.48 13.20
C THR A 11 15.49 12.04 13.68
N LEU A 12 16.72 11.54 13.86
CA LEU A 12 16.99 10.23 14.44
C LEU A 12 16.34 10.10 15.83
N GLN A 13 16.58 11.09 16.70
CA GLN A 13 15.99 11.09 18.03
C GLN A 13 14.46 11.11 17.99
N ARG A 14 13.85 11.92 17.11
CA ARG A 14 12.39 11.96 16.95
C ARG A 14 11.82 10.62 16.49
N LEU A 15 12.46 9.98 15.52
CA LEU A 15 11.93 8.79 14.87
C LEU A 15 12.21 7.50 15.66
N THR A 16 13.33 7.41 16.38
CA THR A 16 13.78 6.16 17.01
C THR A 16 14.10 6.29 18.49
N GLY A 17 14.13 7.50 19.04
CA GLY A 17 14.60 7.78 20.40
C GLY A 17 16.13 7.72 20.56
N VAL A 18 16.87 7.31 19.53
CA VAL A 18 18.34 7.17 19.58
C VAL A 18 18.99 8.55 19.42
N GLN A 19 19.95 8.85 20.31
CA GLN A 19 20.78 10.04 20.18
C GLN A 19 21.98 9.77 19.27
N ALA A 20 22.21 10.64 18.30
CA ALA A 20 23.42 10.60 17.49
C ALA A 20 24.65 10.94 18.35
N LEU A 21 25.81 10.43 17.95
CA LEU A 21 27.08 10.80 18.56
C LEU A 21 27.33 12.32 18.40
N GLY A 22 28.02 12.92 19.38
CA GLY A 22 28.06 14.36 19.61
C GLY A 22 28.15 15.27 18.37
N HIS A 23 27.37 16.35 18.39
CA HIS A 23 27.36 17.38 17.35
C HIS A 23 27.90 18.72 17.88
N ALA A 24 28.65 19.45 17.06
CA ALA A 24 29.35 20.69 17.44
C ALA A 24 28.43 21.93 17.65
N VAL A 25 27.12 21.80 17.45
CA VAL A 25 26.15 22.93 17.43
C VAL A 25 24.94 22.59 18.29
N ARG A 26 24.14 23.57 18.70
CA ARG A 26 22.90 23.32 19.46
C ARG A 26 21.93 22.40 18.68
N PRO A 27 21.07 21.64 19.39
CA PRO A 27 20.01 20.85 18.75
C PRO A 27 19.21 21.71 17.77
N ALA A 28 18.98 21.19 16.58
CA ALA A 28 18.20 21.84 15.53
C ALA A 28 16.85 21.16 15.39
N GLU A 29 15.90 21.83 14.73
CA GLU A 29 14.61 21.22 14.40
C GLU A 29 14.78 20.01 13.45
N PRO A 30 14.12 18.87 13.73
CA PRO A 30 14.21 17.69 12.89
C PRO A 30 13.69 17.98 11.47
N TYR A 31 14.14 17.20 10.50
CA TYR A 31 13.50 17.19 9.19
C TYR A 31 12.06 16.70 9.33
N LEU A 32 11.16 17.33 8.59
CA LEU A 32 9.77 16.87 8.49
C LEU A 32 9.73 15.47 7.88
N ASP A 33 10.43 15.31 6.76
CA ASP A 33 10.52 14.11 5.94
C ASP A 33 11.88 14.03 5.21
N SER A 34 12.14 12.90 4.55
CA SER A 34 13.37 12.70 3.78
C SER A 34 13.44 13.58 2.53
N GLU A 35 12.30 14.05 2.00
CA GLU A 35 12.26 14.91 0.81
C GLU A 35 12.81 16.31 1.13
N THR A 36 12.54 16.82 2.32
CA THR A 36 13.11 18.07 2.84
C THR A 36 14.62 17.94 3.02
N PHE A 37 15.10 16.78 3.50
CA PHE A 37 16.53 16.50 3.58
C PHE A 37 17.19 16.44 2.19
N VAL A 38 16.58 15.75 1.23
CA VAL A 38 17.05 15.69 -0.16
C VAL A 38 17.12 17.08 -0.78
N LYS A 39 16.14 17.96 -0.53
CA LYS A 39 16.16 19.36 -1.02
C LYS A 39 17.39 20.13 -0.50
N ASP A 40 17.75 19.98 0.76
CA ASP A 40 18.96 20.62 1.32
C ASP A 40 20.24 20.09 0.66
N LEU A 41 20.31 18.78 0.35
CA LEU A 41 21.43 18.20 -0.40
C LEU A 41 21.48 18.70 -1.85
N GLU A 42 20.34 18.87 -2.51
CA GLU A 42 20.24 19.40 -3.86
C GLU A 42 20.76 20.84 -3.98
N VAL A 43 20.50 21.68 -2.98
CA VAL A 43 21.07 23.04 -2.92
C VAL A 43 22.60 22.99 -2.91
N ILE A 44 23.19 22.10 -2.13
CA ILE A 44 24.65 21.90 -2.11
C ILE A 44 25.14 21.39 -3.46
N ARG A 45 24.41 20.44 -4.07
CA ARG A 45 24.74 19.89 -5.39
C ARG A 45 24.79 20.99 -6.44
N GLN A 46 23.76 21.83 -6.51
CA GLN A 46 23.68 22.94 -7.46
C GLN A 46 24.83 23.94 -7.27
N ALA A 47 25.14 24.30 -6.02
CA ALA A 47 26.27 25.19 -5.73
C ALA A 47 27.61 24.57 -6.16
N LEU A 48 27.86 23.29 -5.87
CA LEU A 48 29.09 22.61 -6.29
C LEU A 48 29.21 22.58 -7.82
N MET A 49 28.13 22.25 -8.53
CA MET A 49 28.14 22.22 -10.00
C MET A 49 28.39 23.60 -10.61
N ALA A 50 27.90 24.68 -9.99
CA ALA A 50 28.14 26.05 -10.45
C ALA A 50 29.60 26.52 -10.24
N HIS A 51 30.33 25.91 -9.32
CA HIS A 51 31.66 26.35 -8.89
C HIS A 51 32.77 25.31 -9.13
N ARG A 52 32.65 24.50 -10.20
CA ARG A 52 33.65 23.49 -10.61
C ARG A 52 33.95 22.45 -9.53
N GLY A 53 32.93 22.10 -8.74
CA GLY A 53 32.97 21.12 -7.66
C GLY A 53 32.53 19.71 -8.06
N GLU A 54 32.49 19.39 -9.35
CA GLU A 54 31.91 18.16 -9.90
C GLU A 54 32.56 16.92 -9.31
N ARG A 55 33.89 16.92 -9.15
CA ARG A 55 34.63 15.79 -8.57
C ARG A 55 34.25 15.52 -7.12
N LEU A 56 34.02 16.58 -6.32
CA LEU A 56 33.60 16.44 -4.92
C LEU A 56 32.14 16.00 -4.84
N CYS A 57 31.28 16.59 -5.68
CA CYS A 57 29.87 16.23 -5.80
C CYS A 57 29.71 14.73 -6.07
N ARG A 58 30.36 14.25 -7.14
CA ARG A 58 30.31 12.84 -7.56
C ARG A 58 30.85 11.87 -6.50
N ALA A 59 31.96 12.22 -5.85
CA ALA A 59 32.60 11.31 -4.90
C ALA A 59 31.91 11.25 -3.53
N ARG A 60 31.22 12.30 -3.10
CA ARG A 60 30.77 12.44 -1.70
C ARG A 60 29.30 12.79 -1.53
N LEU A 61 28.74 13.63 -2.41
CA LEU A 61 27.35 14.09 -2.27
C LEU A 61 26.37 13.19 -3.01
N GLU A 62 26.67 12.80 -4.24
CA GLU A 62 25.80 11.94 -5.06
C GLU A 62 25.47 10.60 -4.37
N PRO A 63 26.42 9.86 -3.75
CA PRO A 63 26.08 8.64 -3.03
C PRO A 63 25.10 8.87 -1.87
N LEU A 64 25.27 9.96 -1.12
CA LEU A 64 24.37 10.32 -0.02
C LEU A 64 22.99 10.73 -0.55
N LEU A 65 22.95 11.50 -1.63
CA LEU A 65 21.72 11.93 -2.28
C LEU A 65 20.93 10.72 -2.80
N HIS A 66 21.59 9.81 -3.51
CA HIS A 66 20.97 8.57 -3.99
C HIS A 66 20.47 7.70 -2.82
N ALA A 67 21.27 7.56 -1.76
CA ALA A 67 20.83 6.84 -0.56
C ALA A 67 19.57 7.48 0.07
N ALA A 68 19.56 8.80 0.22
CA ALA A 68 18.41 9.51 0.77
C ALA A 68 17.15 9.42 -0.11
N GLN A 69 17.32 9.46 -1.44
CA GLN A 69 16.22 9.30 -2.41
C GLN A 69 15.68 7.85 -2.44
N THR A 70 16.57 6.87 -2.30
CA THR A 70 16.24 5.44 -2.40
C THR A 70 15.60 4.93 -1.11
N PHE A 71 16.25 5.19 0.03
CA PHE A 71 15.89 4.61 1.32
C PHE A 71 14.97 5.53 2.14
N GLY A 72 15.00 6.84 1.88
CA GLY A 72 14.31 7.83 2.71
C GLY A 72 14.67 7.70 4.19
N PHE A 73 13.70 7.99 5.06
CA PHE A 73 13.81 7.75 6.51
C PHE A 73 13.13 6.46 6.97
N HIS A 74 12.66 5.62 6.05
CA HIS A 74 12.01 4.35 6.34
C HIS A 74 12.89 3.14 6.00
N LEU A 75 14.04 3.35 5.34
CA LEU A 75 14.99 2.34 4.85
C LEU A 75 14.39 1.40 3.80
N ALA A 76 13.38 0.62 4.17
CA ALA A 76 12.66 -0.28 3.28
C ALA A 76 11.15 -0.16 3.52
N SER A 77 10.39 -0.20 2.43
CA SER A 77 8.94 -0.33 2.51
C SER A 77 8.57 -1.73 3.03
N HIS A 78 7.52 -1.79 3.84
CA HIS A 78 6.90 -3.02 4.31
C HIS A 78 5.53 -3.16 3.64
N ASP A 79 5.25 -4.33 3.09
CA ASP A 79 3.93 -4.66 2.57
C ASP A 79 3.16 -5.47 3.62
N LEU A 80 1.89 -5.13 3.83
CA LEU A 80 1.00 -5.98 4.62
C LEU A 80 0.50 -7.11 3.74
N ARG A 81 0.37 -8.32 4.28
CA ARG A 81 -0.21 -9.46 3.57
C ARG A 81 -1.14 -10.22 4.51
N GLN A 82 -2.36 -10.49 4.03
CA GLN A 82 -3.37 -11.25 4.78
C GLN A 82 -4.25 -12.05 3.80
N ASN A 83 -4.91 -13.10 4.29
CA ASN A 83 -5.87 -13.89 3.53
C ASN A 83 -7.25 -13.18 3.46
N SER A 84 -7.88 -13.18 2.28
CA SER A 84 -9.24 -12.65 2.03
C SER A 84 -10.27 -13.16 3.04
N ASP A 85 -10.25 -14.45 3.43
CA ASP A 85 -11.17 -15.04 4.41
C ASP A 85 -11.13 -14.34 5.77
N THR A 86 -9.96 -13.82 6.15
CA THR A 86 -9.80 -13.06 7.40
C THR A 86 -10.47 -11.69 7.29
N HIS A 87 -10.35 -11.03 6.14
CA HIS A 87 -11.05 -9.76 5.90
C HIS A 87 -12.57 -9.97 5.85
N GLU A 88 -13.04 -11.03 5.19
CA GLU A 88 -14.46 -11.38 5.11
C GLU A 88 -15.05 -11.61 6.51
N ALA A 89 -14.33 -12.35 7.36
CA ALA A 89 -14.70 -12.58 8.75
C ALA A 89 -14.81 -11.28 9.57
N CYS A 90 -13.82 -10.39 9.42
CA CYS A 90 -13.79 -9.10 10.10
C CYS A 90 -14.96 -8.20 9.67
N ILE A 91 -15.21 -8.12 8.36
CA ILE A 91 -16.32 -7.33 7.80
C ILE A 91 -17.67 -7.90 8.24
N HIS A 92 -17.84 -9.22 8.21
CA HIS A 92 -19.05 -9.87 8.70
C HIS A 92 -19.35 -9.48 10.16
N GLU A 93 -18.36 -9.58 11.05
CA GLU A 93 -18.53 -9.24 12.46
C GLU A 93 -18.87 -7.75 12.66
N LEU A 94 -18.16 -6.84 11.97
CA LEU A 94 -18.45 -5.40 12.01
C LEU A 94 -19.90 -5.11 11.59
N LEU A 95 -20.39 -5.75 10.52
CA LEU A 95 -21.75 -5.58 10.01
C LEU A 95 -22.83 -6.13 10.95
N VAL A 96 -22.57 -7.27 11.59
CA VAL A 96 -23.46 -7.87 12.59
C VAL A 96 -23.62 -6.93 13.78
N HIS A 97 -22.51 -6.44 14.34
CA HIS A 97 -22.55 -5.49 15.47
C HIS A 97 -23.21 -4.17 15.10
N ALA A 98 -22.96 -3.64 13.89
CA ALA A 98 -23.60 -2.45 13.36
C ALA A 98 -25.09 -2.63 13.03
N LYS A 99 -25.63 -3.86 13.10
CA LYS A 99 -27.00 -4.22 12.72
C LYS A 99 -27.35 -3.83 11.28
N ILE A 100 -26.37 -3.89 10.37
CA ILE A 100 -26.54 -3.56 8.95
C ILE A 100 -26.88 -4.82 8.15
N GLN A 101 -26.10 -5.89 8.35
CA GLN A 101 -26.27 -7.15 7.63
C GLN A 101 -25.90 -8.33 8.55
N PRO A 102 -26.88 -9.14 9.01
CA PRO A 102 -26.61 -10.27 9.91
C PRO A 102 -25.90 -11.46 9.26
N ASN A 103 -25.96 -11.61 7.93
CA ASN A 103 -25.33 -12.72 7.22
C ASN A 103 -24.61 -12.25 5.94
N TYR A 104 -23.53 -11.49 6.11
CA TYR A 104 -22.69 -11.03 5.01
C TYR A 104 -22.16 -12.19 4.15
N ARG A 105 -21.71 -13.29 4.78
CA ARG A 105 -21.15 -14.46 4.09
C ARG A 105 -22.15 -15.15 3.15
N GLY A 106 -23.43 -15.13 3.49
CA GLY A 106 -24.48 -15.70 2.64
C GLY A 106 -24.87 -14.83 1.44
N LEU A 107 -24.32 -13.62 1.30
CA LEU A 107 -24.61 -12.76 0.17
C LEU A 107 -23.90 -13.25 -1.09
N SER A 108 -24.59 -13.18 -2.23
CA SER A 108 -23.95 -13.29 -3.54
C SER A 108 -22.96 -12.15 -3.76
N GLU A 109 -21.96 -12.37 -4.60
CA GLU A 109 -20.91 -11.39 -4.87
C GLU A 109 -21.44 -9.99 -5.27
N LEU A 110 -22.43 -9.92 -6.16
CA LEU A 110 -23.04 -8.65 -6.56
C LEU A 110 -23.65 -7.87 -5.39
N HIS A 111 -24.26 -8.58 -4.42
CA HIS A 111 -24.83 -7.97 -3.23
C HIS A 111 -23.75 -7.54 -2.22
N ARG A 112 -22.64 -8.28 -2.13
CA ARG A 112 -21.47 -7.88 -1.34
C ARG A 112 -20.86 -6.60 -1.90
N GLN A 113 -20.58 -6.55 -3.20
CA GLN A 113 -20.06 -5.36 -3.88
C GLN A 113 -20.94 -4.14 -3.64
N LYS A 114 -22.26 -4.27 -3.85
CA LYS A 114 -23.21 -3.18 -3.63
C LYS A 114 -23.16 -2.67 -2.19
N LEU A 115 -23.22 -3.57 -1.20
CA LEU A 115 -23.17 -3.22 0.21
C LEU A 115 -21.85 -2.50 0.56
N LEU A 116 -20.71 -3.06 0.16
CA LEU A 116 -19.40 -2.48 0.43
C LEU A 116 -19.24 -1.10 -0.21
N LEU A 117 -19.72 -0.91 -1.44
CA LEU A 117 -19.71 0.40 -2.10
C LEU A 117 -20.58 1.43 -1.35
N GLU A 118 -21.76 1.04 -0.88
CA GLU A 118 -22.61 1.90 -0.05
C GLU A 118 -21.87 2.33 1.22
N LEU A 119 -21.19 1.39 1.88
CA LEU A 119 -20.36 1.66 3.06
C LEU A 119 -19.17 2.56 2.75
N LEU A 120 -18.51 2.41 1.61
CA LEU A 120 -17.40 3.28 1.19
C LEU A 120 -17.86 4.70 0.81
N GLN A 121 -19.12 4.88 0.42
CA GLN A 121 -19.70 6.21 0.22
C GLN A 121 -20.09 6.86 1.54
N GLU A 122 -20.42 6.06 2.57
CA GLU A 122 -20.84 6.56 3.86
C GLU A 122 -19.65 7.05 4.72
N PRO A 123 -19.66 8.32 5.20
CA PRO A 123 -18.56 8.85 6.01
C PRO A 123 -18.50 8.26 7.43
N ARG A 124 -19.56 7.60 7.88
CA ARG A 124 -19.63 7.01 9.22
C ARG A 124 -18.86 5.67 9.26
N PRO A 125 -18.03 5.43 10.28
CA PRO A 125 -17.42 4.12 10.50
C PRO A 125 -18.46 3.10 10.98
N LEU A 126 -18.16 1.82 10.78
CA LEU A 126 -18.92 0.68 11.29
C LEU A 126 -18.61 0.39 12.76
N ARG A 127 -17.39 0.68 13.22
CA ARG A 127 -16.99 0.45 14.62
C ARG A 127 -17.89 1.20 15.59
N ILE A 128 -18.43 0.45 16.54
CA ILE A 128 -19.24 0.99 17.63
C ILE A 128 -18.33 1.23 18.83
N PRO A 129 -18.26 2.46 19.36
CA PRO A 129 -17.48 2.75 20.56
C PRO A 129 -17.88 1.86 21.74
N ARG A 130 -16.88 1.32 22.45
CA ARG A 130 -17.02 0.51 23.68
C ARG A 130 -17.68 -0.87 23.50
N VAL A 131 -17.87 -1.33 22.27
CA VAL A 131 -18.17 -2.74 21.99
C VAL A 131 -16.87 -3.54 22.04
N ARG A 132 -16.92 -4.75 22.61
CA ARG A 132 -15.83 -5.73 22.51
C ARG A 132 -16.06 -6.58 21.29
N TYR A 133 -15.04 -6.68 20.46
CA TYR A 133 -15.02 -7.53 19.27
C TYR A 133 -14.22 -8.79 19.56
N SER A 134 -14.22 -9.74 18.63
CA SER A 134 -13.40 -10.93 18.70
C SER A 134 -11.91 -10.57 18.68
N GLU A 135 -11.07 -11.45 19.24
CA GLU A 135 -9.61 -11.29 19.21
C GLU A 135 -9.08 -11.17 17.77
N GLN A 136 -9.70 -11.90 16.83
CA GLN A 136 -9.35 -11.85 15.41
C GLN A 136 -9.59 -10.45 14.82
N LEU A 137 -10.79 -9.89 15.00
CA LEU A 137 -11.10 -8.55 14.49
C LEU A 137 -10.28 -7.47 15.19
N GLU A 138 -10.09 -7.55 16.51
CA GLU A 138 -9.24 -6.60 17.24
C GLU A 138 -7.78 -6.67 16.79
N SER A 139 -7.26 -7.86 16.53
CA SER A 139 -5.89 -8.06 16.02
C SER A 139 -5.74 -7.47 14.62
N GLU A 140 -6.69 -7.73 13.72
CA GLU A 140 -6.63 -7.23 12.34
C GLU A 140 -6.73 -5.70 12.31
N LEU A 141 -7.67 -5.10 13.05
CA LEU A 141 -7.78 -3.65 13.17
C LEU A 141 -6.50 -3.02 13.71
N ARG A 142 -5.85 -3.67 14.70
CA ARG A 142 -4.58 -3.19 15.28
C ARG A 142 -3.46 -3.15 14.24
N ILE A 143 -3.42 -4.09 13.29
CA ILE A 143 -2.44 -4.07 12.18
C ILE A 143 -2.64 -2.82 11.32
N PHE A 144 -3.87 -2.54 10.91
CA PHE A 144 -4.20 -1.34 10.13
C PHE A 144 -3.98 -0.04 10.92
N GLU A 145 -4.28 -0.01 12.22
CA GLU A 145 -3.97 1.12 13.12
C GLU A 145 -2.45 1.37 13.20
N LYS A 146 -1.64 0.31 13.35
CA LYS A 146 -0.16 0.43 13.35
C LYS A 146 0.37 0.88 12.00
N ALA A 147 -0.26 0.47 10.90
CA ALA A 147 0.09 0.97 9.58
C ALA A 147 -0.23 2.47 9.42
N PHE A 148 -1.35 2.93 9.98
CA PHE A 148 -1.67 4.36 10.05
C PHE A 148 -0.60 5.13 10.84
N GLU A 149 -0.30 4.69 12.07
CA GLU A 149 0.72 5.31 12.93
C GLU A 149 2.10 5.37 12.23
N ALA A 150 2.56 4.26 11.65
CA ALA A 150 3.84 4.19 10.97
C ALA A 150 3.91 5.19 9.80
N ARG A 151 2.82 5.33 9.04
CA ARG A 151 2.76 6.30 7.92
C ARG A 151 2.76 7.75 8.38
N GLN A 152 2.21 8.06 9.56
CA GLN A 152 2.31 9.40 10.15
C GLN A 152 3.75 9.72 10.56
N VAL A 153 4.50 8.74 11.05
CA VAL A 153 5.86 8.92 11.57
C VAL A 153 6.91 8.91 10.45
N PHE A 154 6.85 7.91 9.56
CA PHE A 154 7.88 7.64 8.53
C PHE A 154 7.45 8.07 7.12
N GLY A 155 6.24 8.60 6.97
CA GLY A 155 5.66 9.01 5.70
C GLY A 155 5.00 7.87 4.91
N PRO A 156 4.29 8.18 3.82
CA PRO A 156 3.44 7.22 3.11
C PRO A 156 4.21 6.10 2.38
N LYS A 157 5.53 6.22 2.23
CA LYS A 157 6.36 5.21 1.54
C LYS A 157 6.70 4.02 2.44
N VAL A 158 6.55 4.14 3.77
CA VAL A 158 6.90 3.04 4.72
C VAL A 158 6.03 1.81 4.53
N ILE A 159 4.73 1.99 4.29
CA ILE A 159 3.77 0.91 4.04
C ILE A 159 2.82 1.42 2.97
N ARG A 160 2.82 0.79 1.79
CA ARG A 160 2.07 1.27 0.62
C ARG A 160 0.98 0.31 0.16
N HIS A 161 1.14 -0.97 0.43
CA HIS A 161 0.28 -2.01 -0.13
C HIS A 161 -0.28 -2.90 0.98
N CYS A 162 -1.47 -3.42 0.71
CA CYS A 162 -2.07 -4.51 1.45
C CYS A 162 -2.36 -5.63 0.44
N ILE A 163 -1.53 -6.66 0.48
CA ILE A 163 -1.60 -7.84 -0.39
C ILE A 163 -2.71 -8.74 0.14
N VAL A 164 -3.70 -9.01 -0.71
CA VAL A 164 -4.83 -9.88 -0.42
C VAL A 164 -4.54 -11.24 -1.02
N SER A 165 -4.10 -12.17 -0.17
CA SER A 165 -3.87 -13.56 -0.56
C SER A 165 -5.19 -14.25 -0.83
N HIS A 166 -5.20 -15.21 -1.75
CA HIS A 166 -6.42 -15.93 -2.15
C HIS A 166 -7.53 -14.97 -2.62
N THR A 167 -7.19 -14.05 -3.53
CA THR A 167 -8.20 -13.16 -4.13
C THR A 167 -8.98 -13.93 -5.20
N GLU A 168 -10.27 -14.13 -4.97
CA GLU A 168 -11.17 -14.84 -5.89
C GLU A 168 -12.28 -13.92 -6.44
N GLN A 169 -12.60 -12.84 -5.72
CA GLN A 169 -13.74 -11.96 -6.02
C GLN A 169 -13.37 -10.48 -5.86
N VAL A 170 -14.24 -9.59 -6.34
CA VAL A 170 -14.04 -8.14 -6.22
C VAL A 170 -14.28 -7.68 -4.78
N SER A 171 -15.21 -8.32 -4.06
CA SER A 171 -15.45 -8.07 -2.63
C SER A 171 -14.18 -8.11 -1.80
N ASP A 172 -13.27 -9.05 -2.06
CA ASP A 172 -12.04 -9.26 -1.28
C ASP A 172 -11.18 -7.98 -1.23
N LEU A 173 -11.18 -7.21 -2.32
CA LEU A 173 -10.45 -5.94 -2.41
C LEU A 173 -11.23 -4.78 -1.78
N LEU A 174 -12.55 -4.77 -1.94
CA LEU A 174 -13.42 -3.76 -1.34
C LEU A 174 -13.47 -3.88 0.19
N GLU A 175 -13.40 -5.08 0.73
CA GLU A 175 -13.34 -5.35 2.17
C GLU A 175 -12.12 -4.67 2.81
N VAL A 176 -10.95 -4.77 2.17
CA VAL A 176 -9.74 -4.08 2.60
C VAL A 176 -9.91 -2.56 2.56
N MET A 177 -10.60 -2.02 1.55
CA MET A 177 -10.90 -0.57 1.50
C MET A 177 -11.80 -0.15 2.67
N VAL A 178 -12.79 -0.98 3.04
CA VAL A 178 -13.66 -0.72 4.21
C VAL A 178 -12.86 -0.79 5.50
N LEU A 179 -12.01 -1.81 5.69
CA LEU A 179 -11.13 -1.92 6.88
C LEU A 179 -10.21 -0.70 7.02
N GLN A 180 -9.67 -0.19 5.92
CA GLN A 180 -8.88 1.05 5.93
C GLN A 180 -9.70 2.27 6.38
N LYS A 181 -11.00 2.33 6.04
CA LYS A 181 -11.91 3.39 6.49
C LYS A 181 -12.08 3.36 8.01
N GLU A 182 -12.18 2.17 8.59
CA GLU A 182 -12.41 1.97 10.03
C GLU A 182 -11.25 2.43 10.92
N VAL A 183 -10.05 2.62 10.35
CA VAL A 183 -8.86 3.09 11.07
C VAL A 183 -8.35 4.45 10.58
N GLY A 184 -9.04 5.08 9.64
CA GLY A 184 -8.64 6.38 9.07
C GLY A 184 -7.50 6.35 8.05
N LEU A 185 -7.13 5.16 7.53
CA LEU A 185 -6.26 5.04 6.36
C LEU A 185 -6.99 5.46 5.08
N MET A 186 -8.31 5.33 5.05
CA MET A 186 -9.18 5.94 4.05
C MET A 186 -10.08 6.96 4.75
N ASN A 187 -9.96 8.24 4.39
CA ASN A 187 -10.73 9.32 5.02
C ASN A 187 -11.77 9.92 4.08
N GLY A 188 -13.02 9.99 4.54
CA GLY A 188 -14.15 10.54 3.81
C GLY A 188 -14.84 9.54 2.87
N SER A 189 -15.82 10.02 2.11
CA SER A 189 -16.55 9.20 1.13
C SER A 189 -15.71 8.89 -0.10
N LEU A 190 -16.04 7.82 -0.81
CA LEU A 190 -15.44 7.41 -2.10
C LEU A 190 -15.20 8.53 -3.11
N LYS A 191 -16.01 9.60 -3.12
CA LYS A 191 -15.86 10.76 -4.03
C LYS A 191 -14.63 11.64 -3.73
N LYS A 192 -14.18 11.69 -2.47
CA LYS A 192 -13.11 12.59 -2.00
C LYS A 192 -11.96 11.85 -1.31
N ALA A 193 -12.18 10.59 -0.95
CA ALA A 193 -11.21 9.79 -0.23
C ALA A 193 -9.96 9.51 -1.05
N ARG A 194 -8.91 9.15 -0.32
CA ARG A 194 -7.67 8.54 -0.80
C ARG A 194 -7.43 7.30 0.05
N LEU A 195 -6.92 6.24 -0.55
CA LEU A 195 -6.47 5.07 0.17
C LEU A 195 -5.08 5.34 0.74
N GLY A 196 -4.87 4.91 1.97
CA GLY A 196 -3.55 4.84 2.57
C GLY A 196 -2.75 3.73 1.90
N LEU A 197 -3.35 2.55 1.82
CA LEU A 197 -2.78 1.33 1.28
C LEU A 197 -3.56 0.91 0.03
N ILE A 198 -2.85 0.64 -1.06
CA ILE A 198 -3.48 0.08 -2.26
C ILE A 198 -3.74 -1.42 -2.00
N PRO A 199 -4.98 -1.92 -2.12
CA PRO A 199 -5.26 -3.35 -2.14
C PRO A 199 -4.59 -3.98 -3.37
N VAL A 200 -3.73 -4.96 -3.12
CA VAL A 200 -2.99 -5.70 -4.16
C VAL A 200 -3.54 -7.12 -4.21
N PRO A 201 -4.31 -7.50 -5.24
CA PRO A 201 -4.76 -8.87 -5.38
C PRO A 201 -3.56 -9.77 -5.63
N LEU A 202 -3.55 -10.93 -4.98
CA LEU A 202 -2.60 -12.00 -5.23
C LEU A 202 -3.32 -13.19 -5.85
N PHE A 203 -3.01 -13.45 -7.12
CA PHE A 203 -3.52 -14.58 -7.88
C PHE A 203 -2.48 -15.72 -7.87
N GLU A 204 -2.80 -16.82 -7.17
CA GLU A 204 -1.86 -17.90 -6.87
C GLU A 204 -2.15 -19.20 -7.64
N THR A 205 -3.43 -19.51 -7.90
CA THR A 205 -3.84 -20.72 -8.62
C THR A 205 -4.04 -20.46 -10.12
N MET A 206 -4.14 -21.52 -10.93
CA MET A 206 -4.43 -21.38 -12.37
C MET A 206 -5.78 -20.73 -12.65
N ASP A 207 -6.79 -21.09 -11.87
CA ASP A 207 -8.14 -20.54 -12.01
C ASP A 207 -8.16 -19.05 -11.63
N ASP A 208 -7.41 -18.67 -10.59
CA ASP A 208 -7.26 -17.27 -10.19
C ASP A 208 -6.53 -16.45 -11.27
N LEU A 209 -5.46 -17.01 -11.85
CA LEU A 209 -4.73 -16.38 -12.95
C LEU A 209 -5.60 -16.19 -14.18
N ASP A 210 -6.44 -17.17 -14.54
CA ASP A 210 -7.35 -17.04 -15.69
C ASP A 210 -8.45 -16.02 -15.43
N ARG A 211 -8.95 -15.93 -14.18
CA ARG A 211 -9.97 -14.95 -13.73
C ARG A 211 -9.42 -13.55 -13.45
N SER A 212 -8.10 -13.39 -13.28
CA SER A 212 -7.45 -12.15 -12.85
C SER A 212 -7.87 -10.91 -13.64
N GLU A 213 -7.92 -11.02 -14.98
CA GLU A 213 -8.34 -9.93 -15.86
C GLU A 213 -9.79 -9.52 -15.56
N GLN A 214 -10.69 -10.50 -15.42
CA GLN A 214 -12.11 -10.24 -15.21
C GLN A 214 -12.35 -9.59 -13.84
N ILE A 215 -11.70 -10.07 -12.77
CA ILE A 215 -11.79 -9.48 -11.43
C ILE A 215 -11.35 -8.01 -11.47
N MET A 216 -10.23 -7.71 -12.12
CA MET A 216 -9.75 -6.33 -12.24
C MET A 216 -10.66 -5.47 -13.12
N ARG A 217 -11.20 -6.02 -14.22
CA ARG A 217 -12.19 -5.33 -15.06
C ARG A 217 -13.43 -4.95 -14.26
N ASP A 218 -13.96 -5.88 -13.49
CA ASP A 218 -15.16 -5.68 -12.70
C ASP A 218 -14.92 -4.66 -11.57
N LEU A 219 -13.78 -4.73 -10.88
CA LEU A 219 -13.38 -3.74 -9.88
C LEU A 219 -13.36 -2.32 -10.46
N TYR A 220 -12.72 -2.12 -11.62
CA TYR A 220 -12.61 -0.80 -12.25
C TYR A 220 -13.90 -0.33 -12.92
N ALA A 221 -14.83 -1.24 -13.24
CA ALA A 221 -16.17 -0.88 -13.67
C ALA A 221 -17.03 -0.33 -12.52
N LEU A 222 -16.66 -0.58 -11.26
CA LEU A 222 -17.42 -0.08 -10.11
C LEU A 222 -17.33 1.45 -10.00
N PRO A 223 -18.46 2.14 -9.72
CA PRO A 223 -18.50 3.60 -9.65
C PRO A 223 -17.50 4.17 -8.62
N GLY A 224 -16.59 5.02 -9.08
CA GLY A 224 -15.68 5.79 -8.23
C GLY A 224 -14.36 5.10 -7.88
N ILE A 225 -14.17 3.82 -8.24
CA ILE A 225 -12.92 3.09 -7.97
C ILE A 225 -11.75 3.67 -8.78
N GLU A 226 -11.91 3.88 -10.09
CA GLU A 226 -10.87 4.47 -10.93
C GLU A 226 -10.37 5.82 -10.35
N ALA A 227 -11.33 6.71 -10.04
CA ALA A 227 -11.02 8.02 -9.46
C ALA A 227 -10.38 7.91 -8.06
N LEU A 228 -10.76 6.92 -7.25
CA LEU A 228 -10.13 6.65 -5.96
C LEU A 228 -8.65 6.27 -6.14
N ILE A 229 -8.35 5.35 -7.05
CA ILE A 229 -6.97 4.91 -7.32
C ILE A 229 -6.12 6.05 -7.91
N GLN A 230 -6.67 6.85 -8.82
CA GLN A 230 -5.98 8.03 -9.35
C GLN A 230 -5.59 9.01 -8.24
N ARG A 231 -6.51 9.32 -7.31
CA ARG A 231 -6.18 10.16 -6.14
C ARG A 231 -5.24 9.50 -5.14
N SER A 232 -5.10 8.18 -5.18
CA SER A 232 -4.27 7.38 -4.28
C SER A 232 -2.88 7.09 -4.84
N GLY A 233 -2.52 7.68 -5.99
CA GLY A 233 -1.18 7.58 -6.56
C GLY A 233 -1.13 7.09 -8.00
N SER A 234 -2.29 6.81 -8.63
CA SER A 234 -2.37 6.41 -10.05
C SER A 234 -1.58 5.15 -10.40
N GLU A 235 -1.43 4.24 -9.44
CA GLU A 235 -0.72 2.98 -9.62
C GLU A 235 -1.54 1.85 -8.98
N GLN A 236 -1.80 0.81 -9.76
CA GLN A 236 -2.39 -0.44 -9.29
C GLN A 236 -1.33 -1.52 -9.40
N GLU A 237 -1.00 -2.12 -8.27
CA GLU A 237 -0.17 -3.32 -8.26
C GLU A 237 -1.06 -4.57 -8.27
N VAL A 238 -0.63 -5.59 -8.99
CA VAL A 238 -1.22 -6.94 -9.01
C VAL A 238 -0.10 -7.94 -8.80
N MET A 239 -0.25 -8.81 -7.80
CA MET A 239 0.74 -9.82 -7.47
C MET A 239 0.41 -11.16 -8.14
N LEU A 240 1.43 -11.77 -8.74
CA LEU A 240 1.32 -13.06 -9.44
C LEU A 240 2.16 -14.12 -8.69
N GLY A 241 1.52 -15.19 -8.23
CA GLY A 241 2.16 -16.28 -7.49
C GLY A 241 2.70 -17.38 -8.42
N TYR A 242 4.01 -17.68 -8.33
CA TYR A 242 4.64 -18.71 -9.17
C TYR A 242 4.66 -20.09 -8.49
N SER A 243 5.07 -20.15 -7.22
CA SER A 243 5.30 -21.42 -6.52
C SER A 243 4.04 -22.23 -6.29
N ASP A 244 2.91 -21.58 -5.99
CA ASP A 244 1.65 -22.30 -5.78
C ASP A 244 1.03 -22.73 -7.11
N SER A 245 1.08 -21.88 -8.15
CA SER A 245 0.76 -22.30 -9.53
C SER A 245 1.61 -23.49 -10.03
N ASN A 246 2.90 -23.57 -9.64
CA ASN A 246 3.75 -24.71 -9.96
C ASN A 246 3.27 -26.00 -9.30
N LYS A 247 2.75 -25.93 -8.06
CA LYS A 247 2.19 -27.10 -7.36
C LYS A 247 0.89 -27.57 -8.00
N ASP A 248 0.08 -26.64 -8.53
CA ASP A 248 -1.23 -26.95 -9.11
C ASP A 248 -1.16 -27.67 -10.46
N GLY A 249 -0.22 -27.33 -11.33
CA GLY A 249 -0.15 -27.97 -12.66
C GLY A 249 1.21 -28.01 -13.33
N GLY A 250 2.28 -27.85 -12.55
CA GLY A 250 3.66 -27.96 -13.02
C GLY A 250 4.19 -26.69 -13.71
N VAL A 251 5.52 -26.63 -13.83
CA VAL A 251 6.27 -25.42 -14.22
C VAL A 251 5.92 -24.86 -15.60
N PHE A 252 5.63 -25.73 -16.57
CA PHE A 252 5.29 -25.29 -17.93
C PHE A 252 3.92 -24.60 -17.98
N ALA A 253 2.90 -25.25 -17.40
CA ALA A 253 1.55 -24.72 -17.40
C ALA A 253 1.48 -23.43 -16.58
N SER A 254 2.07 -23.39 -15.37
CA SER A 254 2.12 -22.19 -14.55
C SER A 254 2.76 -21.00 -15.30
N SER A 255 3.89 -21.21 -15.97
CA SER A 255 4.58 -20.17 -16.75
C SER A 255 3.69 -19.64 -17.88
N TRP A 256 2.96 -20.52 -18.57
CA TRP A 256 2.02 -20.12 -19.61
C TRP A 256 0.83 -19.33 -19.07
N TYR A 257 0.23 -19.75 -17.95
CA TYR A 257 -0.87 -19.04 -17.32
C TYR A 257 -0.44 -17.66 -16.80
N LEU A 258 0.75 -17.57 -16.20
CA LEU A 258 1.33 -16.30 -15.77
C LEU A 258 1.58 -15.34 -16.93
N TYR A 259 2.10 -15.85 -18.06
CA TYR A 259 2.27 -15.07 -19.28
C TYR A 259 0.92 -14.54 -19.79
N LYS A 260 -0.08 -15.42 -19.94
CA LYS A 260 -1.43 -15.02 -20.36
C LYS A 260 -2.03 -13.96 -19.43
N ALA A 261 -1.97 -14.17 -18.12
CA ALA A 261 -2.50 -13.24 -17.13
C ALA A 261 -1.80 -11.88 -17.22
N SER A 262 -0.46 -11.87 -17.33
CA SER A 262 0.33 -10.63 -17.47
C SER A 262 -0.04 -9.84 -18.73
N ASP A 263 -0.13 -10.52 -19.88
CA ASP A 263 -0.50 -9.88 -21.17
C ASP A 263 -1.94 -9.35 -21.13
N ARG A 264 -2.90 -10.14 -20.61
CA ARG A 264 -4.31 -9.75 -20.46
C ARG A 264 -4.47 -8.53 -19.55
N LEU A 265 -3.84 -8.56 -18.36
CA LEU A 265 -3.84 -7.42 -17.43
C LEU A 265 -3.19 -6.19 -18.08
N ALA A 266 -2.02 -6.34 -18.70
CA ALA A 266 -1.35 -5.21 -19.36
C ALA A 266 -2.23 -4.57 -20.45
N ARG A 267 -2.90 -5.38 -21.28
CA ARG A 267 -3.85 -4.88 -22.31
C ARG A 267 -5.06 -4.19 -21.69
N PHE A 268 -5.62 -4.74 -20.61
CA PHE A 268 -6.72 -4.11 -19.91
C PHE A 268 -6.32 -2.74 -19.35
N PHE A 269 -5.22 -2.66 -18.60
CA PHE A 269 -4.75 -1.42 -17.99
C PHE A 269 -4.26 -0.39 -19.01
N ALA A 270 -3.81 -0.81 -20.20
CA ALA A 270 -3.53 0.11 -21.31
C ALA A 270 -4.76 0.91 -21.75
N GLY A 271 -5.97 0.40 -21.49
CA GLY A 271 -7.24 1.09 -21.72
C GLY A 271 -7.70 2.01 -20.58
N LEU A 272 -6.99 2.06 -19.44
CA LEU A 272 -7.32 2.89 -18.27
C LEU A 272 -6.37 4.11 -18.19
N PRO A 273 -6.69 5.23 -18.86
CA PRO A 273 -5.78 6.37 -18.90
C PRO A 273 -5.51 6.92 -17.49
N GLY A 274 -4.24 7.15 -17.18
CA GLY A 274 -3.83 7.72 -15.89
C GLY A 274 -3.71 6.71 -14.75
N ILE A 275 -3.84 5.41 -15.01
CA ILE A 275 -3.52 4.34 -14.05
C ILE A 275 -2.40 3.47 -14.59
N ARG A 276 -1.29 3.40 -13.85
CA ARG A 276 -0.16 2.53 -14.17
C ARG A 276 -0.36 1.16 -13.53
N LEU A 277 -0.30 0.10 -14.32
CA LEU A 277 -0.15 -1.26 -13.80
C LEU A 277 1.30 -1.50 -13.36
N ARG A 278 1.47 -2.10 -12.18
CA ARG A 278 2.73 -2.72 -11.75
C ARG A 278 2.48 -4.19 -11.47
N LEU A 279 3.22 -5.08 -12.13
CA LEU A 279 3.16 -6.50 -11.83
C LEU A 279 4.18 -6.82 -10.74
N PHE A 280 3.70 -7.42 -9.65
CA PHE A 280 4.53 -7.89 -8.55
C PHE A 280 4.72 -9.39 -8.67
N HIS A 281 5.93 -9.80 -9.00
CA HIS A 281 6.28 -11.20 -9.13
C HIS A 281 6.63 -11.81 -7.78
N GLY A 282 5.85 -12.80 -7.35
CA GLY A 282 6.16 -13.61 -6.17
C GLY A 282 7.42 -14.45 -6.33
N ARG A 283 7.83 -15.13 -5.26
CA ARG A 283 9.01 -16.02 -5.29
C ARG A 283 8.79 -17.22 -6.21
N GLY A 284 9.87 -17.71 -6.83
CA GLY A 284 9.89 -18.97 -7.57
C GLY A 284 9.76 -18.87 -9.10
N GLY A 285 9.73 -17.66 -9.66
CA GLY A 285 9.81 -17.42 -11.11
C GLY A 285 11.23 -17.13 -11.60
N THR A 286 11.46 -17.23 -12.92
CA THR A 286 12.72 -16.88 -13.60
C THR A 286 12.81 -15.39 -13.97
N VAL A 287 12.16 -14.52 -13.18
CA VAL A 287 11.88 -13.09 -13.46
C VAL A 287 13.01 -12.37 -14.18
#